data_AF-A0A556CVS5-F1
#
_entry.id   AF-A0A556CVS5-F1
#
_cell.length_a   1.000
_cell.length_b   1.000
_cell.length_c   1.000
_cell.angle_alpha   90.00
_cell.angle_beta   90.00
_cell.angle_gamma   90.00
#
_symmetry.space_group_name_H-M   'P 1'
#
loop_
_entity.id
_entity.type
_entity.pdbx_description
1 polymer ?
#
loop_
_entity_poly.entity_id
_entity_poly.type
_entity_poly.pdbx_seq_one_letter_code
_entity_poly.pdbx_strand_id
1 'polypeptide(L)'
;MAKYYGYVYDENGKFTEMIPVNDKPIYEKKTFYREEVKETITQEKLCELHQSIKDGTYEPPQPEEGEEVVPHEPIPKEDCHDCVMFDIKYETIQVPYEEDVIVGYEPDLPPNTTLEVCPWLAYDPVFNGEKWIKTKEPVIEEPVAEPSELEKLKKQMELMQKAIDEMIIASIQ
;
A
#
# COMPACT_ATOMS: atom_id res chain seq x y z
N MET A 1 -7.05 9.28 -7.62
CA MET A 1 -6.41 8.12 -8.28
C MET A 1 -6.97 8.06 -9.69
N ALA A 2 -6.10 8.05 -10.70
CA ALA A 2 -6.55 7.86 -12.09
C ALA A 2 -7.10 6.43 -12.21
N LYS A 3 -8.28 6.26 -12.81
CA LYS A 3 -8.79 4.91 -13.10
C LYS A 3 -8.04 4.38 -14.31
N TYR A 4 -7.17 3.40 -14.10
CA TYR A 4 -6.55 2.66 -15.19
C TYR A 4 -7.56 1.69 -15.79
N TYR A 5 -7.52 1.54 -17.11
CA TYR A 5 -8.29 0.52 -17.81
C TYR A 5 -7.31 -0.45 -18.46
N GLY A 6 -7.52 -1.72 -18.18
CA GLY A 6 -6.85 -2.82 -18.84
C GLY A 6 -7.64 -3.27 -20.05
N TYR A 7 -6.94 -3.58 -21.14
CA TYR A 7 -7.50 -4.11 -22.37
C TYR A 7 -7.24 -5.61 -22.38
N VAL A 8 -8.31 -6.40 -22.29
CA VAL A 8 -8.26 -7.86 -22.22
C VAL A 8 -8.21 -8.42 -23.63
N TYR A 9 -7.38 -9.45 -23.83
CA TYR A 9 -7.30 -10.17 -25.09
C TYR A 9 -7.53 -11.67 -24.90
N ASP A 10 -8.05 -12.33 -25.93
CA ASP A 10 -8.27 -13.77 -25.96
C ASP A 10 -6.98 -14.55 -26.28
N GLU A 11 -7.08 -15.89 -26.34
CA GLU A 11 -5.95 -16.78 -26.67
C GLU A 11 -5.35 -16.52 -28.07
N ASN A 12 -6.11 -15.90 -28.97
CA ASN A 12 -5.65 -15.51 -30.31
C ASN A 12 -5.10 -14.07 -30.33
N GLY A 13 -5.01 -13.40 -29.17
CA GLY A 13 -4.58 -12.01 -29.04
C GLY A 13 -5.63 -10.99 -29.48
N LYS A 14 -6.89 -11.38 -29.70
CA LYS A 14 -7.95 -10.44 -30.10
C LYS A 14 -8.51 -9.71 -28.89
N PHE A 15 -8.75 -8.41 -29.05
CA PHE A 15 -9.41 -7.61 -28.04
C PHE A 15 -10.80 -8.16 -27.71
N THR A 16 -11.10 -8.24 -26.42
CA THR A 16 -12.38 -8.73 -25.90
C THR A 16 -13.14 -7.61 -25.19
N GLU A 17 -12.57 -7.09 -24.11
CA GLU A 17 -13.22 -6.07 -23.28
C GLU A 17 -12.20 -5.15 -22.59
N MET A 18 -12.72 -4.05 -22.05
CA MET A 18 -11.97 -3.16 -21.17
C MET A 18 -12.44 -3.34 -19.73
N ILE A 19 -11.49 -3.58 -18.83
CA ILE A 19 -11.77 -3.78 -17.40
C ILE A 19 -11.10 -2.66 -16.58
N PRO A 20 -11.75 -2.17 -15.51
CA PRO A 20 -11.08 -1.27 -14.58
C PRO A 20 -9.98 -2.03 -13.83
N VAL A 21 -8.78 -1.45 -13.79
CA VAL A 21 -7.63 -2.01 -13.08
C VAL A 21 -7.43 -1.25 -11.78
N ASN A 22 -7.32 -2.00 -10.67
CA ASN A 22 -7.01 -1.44 -9.37
C ASN A 22 -5.50 -1.47 -9.14
N ASP A 23 -5.05 -0.57 -8.27
CA ASP A 23 -3.66 -0.59 -7.82
C ASP A 23 -3.52 -1.58 -6.65
N LYS A 24 -2.48 -2.41 -6.69
CA LYS A 24 -2.03 -3.22 -5.55
C LYS A 24 -0.82 -2.54 -4.87
N PRO A 25 -0.78 -2.51 -3.52
CA PRO A 25 0.36 -1.96 -2.80
C PRO A 25 1.59 -2.88 -2.94
N ILE A 26 2.75 -2.27 -3.10
CA ILE A 26 4.06 -2.94 -3.02
C ILE A 26 4.57 -2.78 -1.60
N TYR A 27 4.85 -3.90 -0.94
CA TYR A 27 5.38 -3.94 0.43
C TYR A 27 6.89 -4.13 0.43
N GLU A 28 7.58 -3.40 1.30
CA GLU A 28 9.00 -3.59 1.60
C GLU A 28 9.18 -3.71 3.11
N LYS A 29 9.96 -4.70 3.53
CA LYS A 29 10.32 -4.88 4.95
C LYS A 29 11.27 -3.80 5.39
N LYS A 30 10.87 -3.01 6.38
CA LYS A 30 11.71 -1.99 6.98
C LYS A 30 11.87 -2.22 8.47
N THR A 31 13.09 -2.02 8.96
CA THR A 31 13.38 -2.09 10.39
C THR A 31 13.06 -0.75 11.05
N PHE A 32 12.25 -0.80 12.09
CA PHE A 32 11.93 0.31 12.98
C PHE A 32 12.44 0.02 14.38
N TYR A 33 12.49 1.05 15.22
CA TYR A 33 12.90 0.93 16.62
C TYR A 33 11.76 1.37 17.51
N ARG A 34 11.42 0.56 18.50
CA ARG A 34 10.50 0.95 19.57
C ARG A 34 11.25 1.05 20.89
N GLU A 35 10.81 1.97 21.72
CA GLU A 35 11.35 2.15 23.06
C GLU A 35 10.64 1.18 24.01
N GLU A 36 11.41 0.35 24.69
CA GLU A 36 10.93 -0.51 25.77
C GLU A 36 11.70 -0.20 27.05
N VAL A 37 11.02 -0.31 28.19
CA VAL A 37 11.66 -0.19 29.50
C VAL A 37 12.17 -1.55 29.90
N LYS A 38 13.49 -1.66 30.08
CA LYS A 38 14.13 -2.85 30.60
C LYS A 38 14.49 -2.65 32.07
N GLU A 39 14.08 -3.60 32.90
CA GLU A 39 14.42 -3.63 34.32
C GLU A 39 15.72 -4.39 34.52
N THR A 40 16.71 -3.73 35.13
CA THR A 40 17.94 -4.36 35.61
C THR A 40 17.90 -4.43 37.13
N ILE A 41 17.74 -5.64 37.66
CA ILE A 41 17.61 -5.90 39.10
C ILE A 41 18.99 -6.24 39.67
N THR A 42 19.47 -5.40 40.60
CA THR A 42 20.63 -5.69 41.43
C THR A 42 20.15 -6.33 42.73
N GLN A 43 20.53 -7.59 42.97
CA GLN A 43 20.15 -8.30 44.20
C GLN A 43 20.97 -7.79 45.40
N GLU A 44 20.33 -7.66 46.57
CA GLU A 44 21.01 -7.30 47.82
C GLU A 44 22.02 -8.41 48.19
N LYS A 45 23.27 -8.03 48.43
CA LYS A 45 24.31 -8.89 48.99
C LYS A 45 24.98 -8.15 50.13
N LEU A 46 24.72 -8.58 51.35
CA LEU A 46 25.33 -8.02 52.56
C LEU A 46 26.71 -8.67 52.79
N CYS A 47 27.66 -7.90 53.31
CA CYS A 47 28.91 -8.45 53.81
C CYS A 47 28.68 -9.27 55.09
N GLU A 48 29.67 -10.04 55.52
CA GLU A 48 29.56 -10.94 56.69
C GLU A 48 29.10 -10.21 57.96
N LEU A 49 29.58 -8.98 58.17
CA LEU A 49 29.20 -8.14 59.30
C LEU A 49 27.70 -7.79 59.27
N HIS A 50 27.20 -7.21 58.18
CA HIS A 50 25.78 -6.83 58.07
C HIS A 50 24.85 -8.02 57.98
N GLN A 51 25.33 -9.15 57.44
CA GLN A 51 24.62 -10.42 57.50
C GLN A 51 24.48 -10.90 58.96
N SER A 52 25.55 -10.85 59.77
CA SER A 52 25.50 -11.21 61.20
C SER A 52 24.59 -10.28 62.04
N ILE A 53 24.49 -9.00 61.67
CA ILE A 53 23.57 -8.05 62.30
C ILE A 53 22.12 -8.40 61.94
N LYS A 54 21.85 -8.74 60.67
CA LYS A 54 20.53 -9.17 60.20
C LYS A 54 20.09 -10.49 60.82
N ASP A 55 21.03 -11.41 61.00
CA ASP A 55 20.80 -12.73 61.60
C ASP A 55 20.78 -12.71 63.14
N GLY A 56 21.10 -11.55 63.76
CA GLY A 56 21.06 -11.34 65.21
C GLY A 56 22.24 -11.98 65.97
N THR A 57 23.31 -12.34 65.27
CA THR A 57 24.50 -13.01 65.83
C THR A 57 25.69 -12.07 66.01
N TYR A 58 25.49 -10.77 65.81
CA TYR A 58 26.55 -9.77 65.95
C TYR A 58 26.89 -9.52 67.42
N GLU A 59 28.16 -9.72 67.78
CA GLU A 59 28.70 -9.37 69.09
C GLU A 59 29.66 -8.18 68.94
N PRO A 60 29.41 -7.05 69.62
CA PRO A 60 30.31 -5.90 69.56
C PRO A 60 31.65 -6.25 70.23
N PRO A 61 32.78 -5.69 69.75
CA PRO A 61 34.07 -5.90 70.36
C PRO A 61 34.04 -5.47 71.83
N GLN A 62 34.51 -6.33 72.73
CA GLN A 62 34.62 -6.01 74.15
C GLN A 62 35.81 -5.07 74.37
N PRO A 63 35.68 -4.04 75.22
CA PRO A 63 36.77 -3.12 75.52
C PRO A 63 37.93 -3.87 76.20
N GLU A 64 39.17 -3.56 75.82
CA GLU A 64 40.36 -4.06 76.51
C GLU A 64 40.52 -3.39 77.88
N GLU A 65 41.16 -4.08 78.84
CA GLU A 65 41.32 -3.60 80.22
C GLU A 65 41.99 -2.22 80.28
N GLY A 66 41.19 -1.18 80.55
CA GLY A 66 41.65 0.19 80.80
C GLY A 66 41.21 1.24 79.79
N GLU A 67 40.48 0.89 78.73
CA GLU A 67 39.93 1.86 77.77
C GLU A 67 38.50 2.29 78.11
N GLU A 68 38.17 3.57 77.89
CA GLU A 68 36.79 4.07 77.98
C GLU A 68 35.93 3.39 76.92
N VAL A 69 34.73 2.95 77.33
CA VAL A 69 33.75 2.32 76.44
C VAL A 69 33.22 3.37 75.47
N VAL A 70 33.83 3.48 74.29
CA VAL A 70 33.24 4.20 73.16
C VAL A 70 32.36 3.20 72.41
N PRO A 71 31.02 3.36 72.39
CA PRO A 71 30.17 2.52 71.58
C PRO A 71 30.51 2.75 70.10
N HIS A 72 31.26 1.84 69.50
CA HIS A 72 31.43 1.82 68.06
C HIS A 72 30.18 1.20 67.46
N GLU A 73 29.21 2.04 67.11
CA GLU A 73 28.06 1.59 66.33
C GLU A 73 28.57 1.06 64.97
N PRO A 74 28.12 -0.14 64.54
CA PRO A 74 28.49 -0.65 63.23
C PRO A 74 28.00 0.32 62.15
N ILE A 75 28.84 0.51 61.11
CA ILE A 75 28.52 1.36 59.96
C ILE A 75 27.16 0.92 59.39
N PRO A 76 26.22 1.83 59.03
CA PRO A 76 24.98 1.45 58.36
C PRO A 76 25.25 0.64 57.07
N LYS A 77 24.36 -0.29 56.72
CA LYS A 77 24.53 -1.13 55.53
C LYS A 77 24.53 -0.31 54.23
N GLU A 78 23.86 0.84 54.23
CA GLU A 78 23.78 1.76 53.09
C GLU A 78 25.11 2.49 52.81
N ASP A 79 25.92 2.68 53.84
CA ASP A 79 27.22 3.36 53.78
C ASP A 79 28.40 2.37 53.73
N CYS A 80 28.11 1.07 53.72
CA CYS A 80 29.12 0.01 53.66
C CYS A 80 29.50 -0.28 52.21
N HIS A 81 30.75 -0.02 51.84
CA HIS A 81 31.28 -0.30 50.50
C HIS A 81 31.21 -1.80 50.11
N ASP A 82 31.24 -2.70 51.10
CA ASP A 82 31.20 -4.14 50.87
C ASP A 82 29.76 -4.70 50.77
N CYS A 83 28.75 -3.88 51.07
CA CYS A 83 27.35 -4.22 50.87
C CYS A 83 26.87 -3.76 49.49
N VAL A 84 26.24 -4.67 48.76
CA VAL A 84 25.48 -4.35 47.55
C VAL A 84 24.02 -4.21 47.95
N MET A 85 23.49 -3.00 47.86
CA MET A 85 22.09 -2.74 48.13
C MET A 85 21.21 -3.22 46.97
N PHE A 86 19.97 -3.60 47.30
CA PHE A 86 18.97 -3.88 46.28
C PHE A 86 18.67 -2.61 45.48
N ASP A 87 18.75 -2.70 44.16
CA ASP A 87 18.48 -1.57 43.27
C ASP A 87 17.77 -2.06 42.01
N ILE A 88 16.77 -1.29 41.56
CA ILE A 88 16.06 -1.54 40.30
C ILE A 88 16.33 -0.35 39.39
N LYS A 89 17.09 -0.60 38.32
CA LYS A 89 17.33 0.41 37.29
C LYS A 89 16.38 0.18 36.13
N TYR A 90 15.67 1.24 35.76
CA TYR A 90 14.83 1.29 34.57
C TYR A 90 15.61 1.97 33.46
N GLU A 91 15.97 1.20 32.42
CA GLU A 91 16.67 1.73 31.27
C GLU A 91 15.77 1.66 30.04
N THR A 92 15.63 2.78 29.33
CA THR A 92 14.94 2.81 28.03
C THR A 92 15.87 2.24 26.98
N ILE A 93 15.50 1.10 26.39
CA ILE A 93 16.24 0.46 25.30
C ILE A 93 15.48 0.60 23.99
N GLN A 94 16.22 0.69 22.88
CA GLN A 94 15.63 0.66 21.54
C GLN A 94 15.66 -0.76 21.00
N VAL A 95 14.48 -1.35 20.81
CA VAL A 95 14.32 -2.71 20.29
C VAL A 95 13.94 -2.64 18.81
N PRO A 96 14.72 -3.25 17.89
CA PRO A 96 14.37 -3.28 16.48
C PRO A 96 13.20 -4.23 16.23
N TYR A 97 12.29 -3.85 15.34
CA TYR A 97 11.24 -4.72 14.80
C TYR A 97 11.06 -4.49 13.30
N GLU A 98 10.58 -5.50 12.59
CA GLU A 98 10.30 -5.42 11.15
C GLU A 98 8.83 -5.15 10.92
N GLU A 99 8.52 -4.23 10.01
CA GLU A 99 7.16 -3.97 9.54
C GLU A 99 7.15 -3.86 8.02
N ASP A 100 6.12 -4.40 7.38
CA ASP A 100 5.89 -4.29 5.95
C ASP A 100 5.31 -2.91 5.63
N VAL A 101 6.11 -2.06 5.00
CA VAL A 101 5.73 -0.68 4.66
C VAL A 101 5.36 -0.62 3.18
N ILE A 102 4.26 0.08 2.87
CA ILE A 102 3.86 0.34 1.48
C ILE A 102 4.85 1.34 0.87
N VAL A 103 5.67 0.90 -0.07
CA VAL A 103 6.66 1.74 -0.77
C VAL A 103 6.15 2.29 -2.09
N GLY A 104 5.10 1.69 -2.65
CA GLY A 104 4.53 2.10 -3.91
C GLY A 104 3.25 1.34 -4.24
N TYR A 105 2.74 1.62 -5.44
CA TYR A 105 1.55 1.01 -5.98
C TYR A 105 1.83 0.59 -7.41
N GLU A 106 1.41 -0.62 -7.78
CA GLU A 106 1.47 -1.12 -9.15
C GLU A 106 0.07 -1.57 -9.60
N PRO A 107 -0.27 -1.46 -10.89
CA PRO A 107 -1.54 -1.95 -11.41
C PRO A 107 -1.64 -3.47 -11.26
N ASP A 108 -2.73 -3.96 -10.69
CA ASP A 108 -3.02 -5.39 -10.56
C ASP A 108 -3.63 -5.93 -11.86
N LEU A 109 -2.74 -6.31 -12.78
CA LEU A 109 -3.13 -6.78 -14.12
C LEU A 109 -3.39 -8.30 -14.12
N PRO A 110 -4.57 -8.73 -14.58
CA PRO A 110 -4.80 -10.15 -14.88
C PRO A 110 -3.87 -10.68 -15.98
N PRO A 111 -3.66 -12.00 -16.08
CA PRO A 111 -2.69 -12.62 -16.99
C PRO A 111 -2.83 -12.25 -18.47
N ASN A 112 -4.06 -11.97 -18.94
CA ASN A 112 -4.35 -11.65 -20.35
C ASN A 112 -4.79 -10.19 -20.53
N THR A 113 -4.18 -9.27 -19.78
CA THR A 113 -4.56 -7.85 -19.78
C THR A 113 -3.35 -6.97 -20.00
N THR A 114 -3.48 -5.99 -20.90
CA THR A 114 -2.48 -4.96 -21.14
C THR A 114 -3.00 -3.57 -20.76
N LEU A 115 -2.11 -2.68 -20.33
CA LEU A 115 -2.43 -1.26 -20.17
C LEU A 115 -2.35 -0.48 -21.49
N GLU A 116 -1.84 -1.11 -22.56
CA GLU A 116 -1.78 -0.49 -23.87
C GLU A 116 -3.16 -0.38 -24.49
N VAL A 117 -3.52 0.84 -24.90
CA VAL A 117 -4.81 1.14 -25.51
C VAL A 117 -4.96 0.36 -26.82
N CYS A 118 -6.01 -0.47 -26.89
CA CYS A 118 -6.34 -1.19 -28.11
C CYS A 118 -6.62 -0.20 -29.26
N PRO A 119 -5.98 -0.36 -30.43
CA PRO A 119 -6.31 0.38 -31.63
C PRO A 119 -7.77 0.16 -32.04
N TRP A 120 -8.24 0.99 -32.96
CA TRP A 120 -9.59 0.84 -33.50
C TRP A 120 -9.81 -0.55 -34.09
N LEU A 121 -10.92 -1.20 -33.69
CA LEU A 121 -11.21 -2.60 -34.05
C LEU A 121 -11.35 -2.84 -35.56
N ALA A 122 -11.58 -1.80 -36.37
CA ALA A 122 -11.60 -1.92 -37.82
C ALA A 122 -10.24 -2.36 -38.42
N TYR A 123 -9.13 -2.14 -37.71
CA TYR A 123 -7.81 -2.64 -38.09
C TYR A 123 -7.61 -4.14 -37.76
N ASP A 124 -8.61 -4.81 -37.18
CA ASP A 124 -8.54 -6.18 -36.63
C ASP A 124 -7.26 -6.37 -35.81
N PRO A 125 -7.05 -5.55 -34.75
CA PRO A 125 -5.81 -5.54 -34.01
C PRO A 125 -5.60 -6.84 -33.22
N VAL A 126 -4.37 -7.37 -33.24
CA VAL A 126 -3.96 -8.58 -32.52
C VAL A 126 -2.79 -8.25 -31.61
N PHE A 127 -2.91 -8.58 -30.33
CA PHE A 127 -1.86 -8.40 -29.32
C PHE A 127 -0.83 -9.54 -29.39
N ASN A 128 0.45 -9.20 -29.47
CA ASN A 128 1.55 -10.17 -29.59
C ASN A 128 2.26 -10.48 -28.26
N GLY A 129 1.71 -10.04 -27.13
CA GLY A 129 2.33 -10.13 -25.81
C GLY A 129 3.05 -8.85 -25.37
N GLU A 130 3.43 -7.98 -26.31
CA GLU A 130 4.06 -6.70 -26.02
C GLU A 130 3.22 -5.50 -26.49
N LYS A 131 2.66 -5.56 -27.71
CA LYS A 131 1.95 -4.44 -28.37
C LYS A 131 0.82 -4.91 -29.28
N TRP A 132 -0.08 -3.98 -29.61
CA TRP A 132 -1.13 -4.22 -30.59
C TRP A 132 -0.64 -4.10 -32.03
N ILE A 133 -0.82 -5.16 -32.82
CA ILE A 133 -0.50 -5.21 -34.25
C ILE A 133 -1.78 -4.99 -35.06
N LYS A 134 -1.80 -3.96 -35.90
CA LYS A 134 -2.88 -3.73 -36.88
C LYS A 134 -2.71 -4.70 -38.06
N THR A 135 -3.66 -5.61 -38.25
CA THR A 135 -3.53 -6.68 -39.27
C THR A 135 -4.22 -6.35 -40.58
N LYS A 136 -5.16 -5.39 -40.57
CA LYS A 136 -5.92 -4.96 -41.75
C LYS A 136 -5.93 -3.45 -41.88
N GLU A 137 -5.95 -2.95 -43.10
CA GLU A 137 -6.30 -1.55 -43.36
C GLU A 137 -7.83 -1.42 -43.40
N PRO A 138 -8.42 -0.47 -42.65
CA PRO A 138 -9.85 -0.27 -42.63
C PRO A 138 -10.27 0.29 -43.98
N VAL A 139 -11.29 -0.33 -44.57
CA VAL A 139 -11.99 0.26 -45.71
C VAL A 139 -12.85 1.39 -45.14
N ILE A 140 -12.44 2.63 -45.39
CA ILE A 140 -13.25 3.80 -45.07
C ILE A 140 -14.29 3.89 -46.19
N GLU A 141 -15.50 3.42 -45.93
CA GLU A 141 -16.61 3.68 -46.84
C GLU A 141 -16.87 5.19 -46.80
N GLU A 142 -16.62 5.86 -47.93
CA GLU A 142 -16.99 7.26 -48.06
C GLU A 142 -18.50 7.37 -47.81
N PRO A 143 -18.95 8.34 -46.99
CA PRO A 143 -20.37 8.54 -46.79
C PRO A 143 -21.00 8.74 -48.16
N VAL A 144 -21.88 7.82 -48.56
CA VAL A 144 -22.66 7.95 -49.79
C VAL A 144 -23.32 9.32 -49.71
N ALA A 145 -22.94 10.22 -50.61
CA ALA A 145 -23.41 11.59 -50.58
C ALA A 145 -24.94 11.56 -50.47
N GLU A 146 -25.48 12.11 -49.37
CA GLU A 146 -26.91 12.34 -49.31
C GLU A 146 -27.30 13.13 -50.56
N PRO A 147 -28.39 12.76 -51.25
CA PRO A 147 -28.79 13.47 -52.45
C PRO A 147 -28.86 14.94 -52.10
N SER A 148 -28.16 15.77 -52.87
CA SER A 148 -28.03 17.19 -52.55
C SER A 148 -29.42 17.80 -52.35
N GLU A 149 -29.54 18.86 -51.54
CA GLU A 149 -30.82 19.57 -51.37
C GLU A 149 -31.45 19.96 -52.73
N LEU A 150 -30.61 20.15 -53.77
CA LEU A 150 -31.02 20.40 -55.14
C LEU A 150 -31.62 19.15 -55.84
N GLU A 151 -31.10 17.96 -55.59
CA GLU A 151 -31.68 16.69 -56.08
C GLU A 151 -32.97 16.34 -55.35
N LYS A 152 -33.03 16.58 -54.03
CA LYS A 152 -34.27 16.46 -53.25
C LYS A 152 -35.34 17.43 -53.78
N LEU A 153 -34.97 18.68 -54.06
CA LEU A 153 -35.88 19.70 -54.62
C LEU A 153 -36.33 19.34 -56.04
N LYS A 154 -35.44 18.86 -56.91
CA LYS A 154 -35.80 18.39 -58.26
C LYS A 154 -36.81 17.25 -58.20
N LYS A 155 -36.61 16.27 -57.32
CA LYS A 155 -37.53 15.16 -57.12
C LYS A 155 -38.89 15.63 -56.60
N GLN A 156 -38.91 16.62 -55.69
CA GLN A 156 -40.16 17.23 -55.23
C GLN A 156 -40.90 17.97 -56.34
N MET A 157 -40.20 18.73 -57.19
CA MET A 157 -40.80 19.37 -58.36
C MET A 157 -41.37 18.35 -59.35
N GLU A 158 -40.65 17.27 -59.62
CA GLU A 158 -41.12 16.20 -60.52
C GLU A 158 -42.39 15.53 -59.99
N LEU A 159 -42.45 15.23 -58.69
CA LEU A 159 -43.64 14.69 -58.04
C LEU A 159 -44.81 15.67 -58.08
N MET A 160 -44.57 16.97 -57.87
CA MET A 160 -45.60 18.02 -57.96
C MET A 160 -46.11 18.16 -59.40
N GLN A 161 -45.22 18.13 -60.40
CA GLN A 161 -45.58 18.20 -61.81
C GLN A 161 -46.47 17.02 -62.21
N LYS A 162 -46.10 15.80 -61.80
CA LYS A 162 -46.90 14.59 -62.05
C LYS A 162 -48.28 14.67 -61.41
N ALA A 163 -48.37 15.17 -60.17
CA ALA A 163 -49.66 15.35 -59.49
C ALA A 163 -50.54 16.38 -60.20
N ILE A 164 -49.95 17.47 -60.72
CA ILE A 164 -50.66 18.47 -61.53
C ILE A 164 -51.16 17.84 -62.85
N ASP A 165 -50.31 17.09 -63.54
CA ASP A 165 -50.68 16.43 -64.79
C ASP A 165 -51.82 15.42 -64.58
N GLU A 166 -51.76 14.62 -63.51
CA GLU A 166 -52.84 13.70 -63.13
C GLU A 166 -54.16 14.43 -62.84
N MET A 167 -54.12 15.58 -62.15
CA MET A 167 -55.31 16.41 -61.90
C MET A 167 -55.87 17.03 -63.18
N ILE A 168 -55.02 17.49 -64.11
CA ILE A 168 -55.44 18.05 -65.39
C ILE A 168 -56.08 16.97 -66.26
N ILE A 169 -55.48 15.78 -66.33
CA ILE A 169 -56.05 14.64 -67.07
C ILE A 169 -57.40 14.23 -66.48
N ALA A 170 -57.53 14.20 -65.14
CA ALA A 170 -58.77 13.89 -64.46
C ALA A 170 -59.87 14.97 -64.62
N SER A 171 -59.52 16.20 -64.98
CA SER A 171 -60.48 17.31 -65.16
C SER A 171 -60.91 17.53 -66.62
N ILE A 172 -60.30 16.82 -67.57
CA ILE A 172 -60.64 16.85 -69.01
C ILE A 172 -61.53 15.64 -69.41
N GLN A 173 -61.74 14.66 -68.52
CA GLN A 173 -62.77 13.62 -68.62
C GLN A 173 -64.11 14.09 -68.06
#